data_AF-A0A9W9CZV7-F1
#
_entry.id   AF-A0A9W9CZV7-F1
#
_cell.length_a   1.000
_cell.length_b   1.000
_cell.length_c   1.000
_cell.angle_alpha   90.00
_cell.angle_beta   90.00
_cell.angle_gamma   90.00
#
_symmetry.space_group_name_H-M   'P 1'
#
loop_
_entity.id
_entity.type
_entity.pdbx_description
1 polymer ?
#
loop_
_entity_poly.entity_id
_entity_poly.type
_entity_poly.pdbx_seq_one_letter_code
_entity_poly.pdbx_strand_id
1 'polypeptide(L)'
;MFSSLSSAAAVVFATTVAAQTFSDCNPLKVDPSTCTPNPAFGGEANIDFTKGASDLFTAASNTGVVYGDNGAEFTINATGQAPTFTSTKYLFFGTVEVKMRVAKGQGIISTIVLESDVLDEIDWEWLGGTNGEVQSNYFSKGDTATYGTLEQDIAIPGGDDIDTFHTYTLDWSPTQLQWKVDGTAYRTLTYAGNEDTYPQTPMMVKIGTWCGGCSDAPGTVAWAGGAPDWSQAPFTAYYQSINIQDNSNGVANAVTYEYTDQTGSMASIKVNTGSGSSDTSSSASSSATTGSSAGGAQNTASTLSTVTASGGNFATATGNAPIGQVTGPAPATGSNSTATSTGASGKQTSTTTSASGSATSSVVQGGAQKGAVNLAFLGAGMFALLFV
;
A
#
# COMPACT_ATOMS: atom_id res chain seq x y z
N MET A 1 -37.54 -56.03 -3.72
CA MET A 1 -36.85 -54.96 -4.49
C MET A 1 -36.23 -54.03 -3.46
N PHE A 2 -34.91 -53.89 -3.44
CA PHE A 2 -34.21 -52.91 -2.62
C PHE A 2 -33.12 -52.30 -3.49
N SER A 3 -33.17 -50.98 -3.69
CA SER A 3 -32.19 -50.25 -4.48
C SER A 3 -31.32 -49.43 -3.55
N SER A 4 -30.05 -49.78 -3.42
CA SER A 4 -29.07 -49.01 -2.66
C SER A 4 -28.57 -47.84 -3.51
N LEU A 5 -29.02 -46.62 -3.20
CA LEU A 5 -28.41 -45.41 -3.75
C LEU A 5 -26.98 -45.29 -3.20
N SER A 6 -26.00 -45.56 -4.05
CA SER A 6 -24.59 -45.30 -3.75
C SER A 6 -24.33 -43.81 -3.92
N SER A 7 -24.39 -43.05 -2.81
CA SER A 7 -23.97 -41.65 -2.78
C SER A 7 -22.47 -41.56 -3.06
N ALA A 8 -22.10 -41.24 -4.29
CA ALA A 8 -20.72 -40.88 -4.62
C ALA A 8 -20.37 -39.56 -3.92
N ALA A 9 -19.51 -39.62 -2.91
CA ALA A 9 -19.00 -38.43 -2.25
C ALA A 9 -18.07 -37.67 -3.21
N ALA A 10 -18.56 -36.57 -3.77
CA ALA A 10 -17.72 -35.63 -4.51
C ALA A 10 -16.76 -34.97 -3.53
N VAL A 11 -15.50 -35.42 -3.53
CA VAL A 11 -14.42 -34.75 -2.77
C VAL A 11 -14.13 -33.43 -3.47
N VAL A 12 -14.77 -32.37 -2.98
CA VAL A 12 -14.40 -31.00 -3.35
C VAL A 12 -13.02 -30.74 -2.75
N PHE A 13 -11.99 -30.82 -3.59
CA PHE A 13 -10.68 -30.30 -3.24
C PHE A 13 -10.80 -28.79 -3.13
N ALA A 14 -10.85 -28.29 -1.89
CA ALA A 14 -10.62 -26.87 -1.63
C ALA A 14 -9.17 -26.57 -2.02
N THR A 15 -8.97 -26.01 -3.21
CA THR A 15 -7.68 -25.51 -3.67
C THR A 15 -7.38 -24.22 -2.93
N THR A 16 -6.94 -24.35 -1.69
CA THR A 16 -6.44 -23.23 -0.87
C THR A 16 -5.32 -22.55 -1.64
N VAL A 17 -5.59 -21.34 -2.13
CA VAL A 17 -4.57 -20.51 -2.78
C VAL A 17 -3.51 -20.19 -1.73
N ALA A 18 -2.29 -20.71 -1.94
CA ALA A 18 -1.21 -20.67 -0.95
C ALA A 18 -0.31 -19.43 -1.10
N ALA A 19 -0.86 -18.32 -1.58
CA ALA A 19 -0.22 -17.00 -1.61
C ALA A 19 -0.42 -16.24 -0.28
N GLN A 20 -0.53 -16.97 0.83
CA GLN A 20 -0.79 -16.38 2.14
C GLN A 20 0.46 -15.69 2.68
N THR A 21 0.24 -14.64 3.47
CA THR A 21 1.18 -14.16 4.48
C THR A 21 1.43 -15.30 5.48
N PHE A 22 2.69 -15.69 5.64
CA PHE A 22 3.08 -16.73 6.58
C PHE A 22 4.58 -16.68 6.84
N SER A 23 4.94 -17.11 8.05
CA SER A 23 6.32 -17.30 8.46
C SER A 23 6.53 -18.75 8.89
N ASP A 24 7.51 -19.42 8.29
CA ASP A 24 7.91 -20.79 8.66
C ASP A 24 8.47 -20.85 10.08
N CYS A 25 8.96 -19.73 10.63
CA CYS A 25 9.48 -19.62 11.98
C CYS A 25 9.36 -18.17 12.48
N ASN A 26 8.30 -17.85 13.24
CA ASN A 26 8.06 -16.48 13.72
C ASN A 26 8.76 -16.19 15.06
N PRO A 27 9.80 -15.33 15.12
CA PRO A 27 10.59 -15.07 16.33
C PRO A 27 9.82 -14.49 17.52
N LEU A 28 8.62 -13.92 17.31
CA LEU A 28 7.77 -13.44 18.42
C LEU A 28 7.08 -14.60 19.17
N LYS A 29 7.06 -15.81 18.58
CA LYS A 29 6.28 -16.97 19.07
C LYS A 29 7.15 -18.17 19.46
N VAL A 30 8.38 -18.26 18.95
CA VAL A 30 9.35 -19.32 19.25
C VAL A 30 10.69 -18.75 19.71
N ASP A 31 11.59 -19.58 20.25
CA ASP A 31 12.95 -19.16 20.59
C ASP A 31 13.70 -18.74 19.31
N PRO A 32 14.19 -17.49 19.17
CA PRO A 32 14.83 -17.01 17.95
C PRO A 32 16.05 -17.85 17.52
N SER A 33 16.74 -18.49 18.46
CA SER A 33 17.87 -19.39 18.17
C SER A 33 17.47 -20.69 17.47
N THR A 34 16.16 -20.95 17.33
CA THR A 34 15.61 -22.07 16.54
C THR A 34 15.22 -21.67 15.12
N CYS A 35 15.12 -20.37 14.81
CA CYS A 35 14.91 -19.90 13.44
C CYS A 35 16.24 -19.83 12.68
N THR A 36 16.19 -20.06 11.36
CA THR A 36 17.37 -19.94 10.50
C THR A 36 17.61 -18.47 10.17
N PRO A 37 18.83 -17.92 10.35
CA PRO A 37 19.13 -16.53 9.99
C PRO A 37 18.78 -16.22 8.53
N ASN A 38 18.00 -15.15 8.32
CA ASN A 38 17.46 -14.76 7.03
C ASN A 38 18.59 -14.37 6.06
N PRO A 39 18.74 -14.98 4.87
CA PRO A 39 19.80 -14.63 3.94
C PRO A 39 19.63 -13.21 3.41
N ALA A 40 20.64 -12.36 3.59
CA ALA A 40 20.59 -10.95 3.16
C ALA A 40 20.80 -10.81 1.65
N PHE A 41 20.23 -9.78 1.01
CA PHE A 41 20.65 -9.37 -0.34
C PHE A 41 22.12 -8.93 -0.32
N GLY A 42 22.51 -8.10 0.64
CA GLY A 42 23.88 -7.66 0.92
C GLY A 42 24.34 -6.44 0.12
N GLY A 43 23.42 -5.77 -0.60
CA GLY A 43 23.71 -4.67 -1.51
C GLY A 43 22.67 -4.56 -2.63
N GLU A 44 23.14 -4.16 -3.83
CA GLU A 44 22.29 -3.97 -5.01
C GLU A 44 22.01 -5.29 -5.75
N ALA A 45 20.75 -5.52 -6.15
CA ALA A 45 20.33 -6.62 -7.01
C ALA A 45 19.35 -6.13 -8.08
N ASN A 46 19.77 -6.20 -9.35
CA ASN A 46 18.95 -5.87 -10.51
C ASN A 46 18.47 -7.15 -11.21
N ILE A 47 17.15 -7.28 -11.40
CA ILE A 47 16.50 -8.41 -12.06
C ILE A 47 15.73 -7.89 -13.27
N ASP A 48 16.06 -8.37 -14.46
CA ASP A 48 15.37 -8.08 -15.72
C ASP A 48 14.67 -9.34 -16.23
N PHE A 49 13.36 -9.44 -15.99
CA PHE A 49 12.58 -10.62 -16.34
C PHE A 49 12.37 -10.77 -17.85
N THR A 50 12.68 -9.77 -18.68
CA THR A 50 12.73 -9.93 -20.15
C THR A 50 13.91 -10.82 -20.58
N LYS A 51 14.78 -11.21 -19.65
CA LYS A 51 15.86 -12.19 -19.86
C LYS A 51 15.53 -13.59 -19.28
N GLY A 52 14.35 -13.77 -18.69
CA GLY A 52 13.88 -15.03 -18.12
C GLY A 52 13.87 -15.04 -16.59
N ALA A 53 13.97 -16.24 -16.02
CA ALA A 53 14.00 -16.47 -14.58
C ALA A 53 15.29 -15.95 -13.92
N SER A 54 15.24 -15.74 -12.60
CA SER A 54 16.37 -15.34 -11.76
C SER A 54 16.40 -16.17 -10.49
N ASP A 55 17.55 -16.73 -10.15
CA ASP A 55 17.75 -17.56 -8.93
C ASP A 55 17.52 -16.77 -7.63
N LEU A 56 17.36 -15.45 -7.70
CA LEU A 56 16.96 -14.58 -6.59
C LEU A 56 15.47 -14.68 -6.25
N PHE A 57 14.65 -15.35 -7.06
CA PHE A 57 13.21 -15.51 -6.87
C PHE A 57 12.75 -16.96 -7.11
N THR A 58 12.00 -17.50 -6.16
CA THR A 58 11.30 -18.79 -6.28
C THR A 58 9.85 -18.55 -6.69
N ALA A 59 9.38 -19.29 -7.71
CA ALA A 59 7.99 -19.29 -8.11
C ALA A 59 7.14 -20.22 -7.23
N ALA A 60 5.94 -19.78 -6.84
CA ALA A 60 5.02 -20.60 -6.06
C ALA A 60 4.58 -21.85 -6.85
N SER A 61 4.25 -22.94 -6.14
CA SER A 61 3.91 -24.22 -6.79
C SER A 61 2.66 -24.11 -7.68
N ASN A 62 2.71 -24.77 -8.84
CA ASN A 62 1.69 -24.73 -9.90
C ASN A 62 1.52 -23.37 -10.62
N THR A 63 2.43 -22.41 -10.40
CA THR A 63 2.42 -21.14 -11.13
C THR A 63 3.19 -21.27 -12.45
N GLY A 64 2.44 -21.41 -13.55
CA GLY A 64 2.99 -21.55 -14.90
C GLY A 64 3.41 -20.21 -15.51
N VAL A 65 4.33 -19.48 -14.86
CA VAL A 65 4.76 -18.15 -15.31
C VAL A 65 5.56 -18.25 -16.61
N VAL A 66 5.18 -17.41 -17.57
CA VAL A 66 5.85 -17.26 -18.87
C VAL A 66 6.77 -16.04 -18.84
N TYR A 67 7.82 -16.03 -19.64
CA TYR A 67 8.69 -14.86 -19.82
C TYR A 67 8.68 -14.42 -21.29
N GLY A 68 8.44 -13.14 -21.54
CA GLY A 68 8.38 -12.54 -22.87
C GLY A 68 9.00 -11.13 -22.90
N ASP A 69 8.83 -10.42 -24.01
CA ASP A 69 9.41 -9.08 -24.22
C ASP A 69 8.93 -8.05 -23.17
N ASN A 70 7.80 -8.30 -22.52
CA ASN A 70 7.24 -7.48 -21.45
C ASN A 70 7.76 -7.82 -20.04
N GLY A 71 8.43 -8.97 -19.88
CA GLY A 71 8.89 -9.49 -18.59
C GLY A 71 8.26 -10.83 -18.22
N ALA A 72 8.05 -11.04 -16.92
CA ALA A 72 7.34 -12.20 -16.40
C ALA A 72 5.81 -11.97 -16.46
N GLU A 73 5.09 -12.92 -17.04
CA GLU A 73 3.64 -12.83 -17.32
C GLU A 73 2.85 -13.61 -16.26
N PHE A 74 2.19 -12.86 -15.38
CA PHE A 74 1.47 -13.38 -14.21
C PHE A 74 0.00 -13.57 -14.59
N THR A 75 -0.27 -14.68 -15.28
CA THR A 75 -1.59 -14.96 -15.86
C THR A 75 -2.52 -15.81 -14.96
N ILE A 76 -3.76 -15.35 -14.82
CA ILE A 76 -4.90 -16.09 -14.25
C ILE A 76 -5.89 -16.43 -15.38
N ASN A 77 -6.16 -17.74 -15.56
CA ASN A 77 -7.15 -18.28 -16.49
C ASN A 77 -8.36 -18.88 -15.76
N ALA A 78 -8.18 -19.35 -14.52
CA ALA A 78 -9.20 -20.04 -13.73
C ALA A 78 -9.01 -19.81 -12.22
N THR A 79 -10.02 -20.22 -11.43
CA THR A 79 -9.95 -20.25 -9.96
C THR A 79 -8.79 -21.11 -9.46
N GLY A 80 -8.26 -20.78 -8.28
CA GLY A 80 -7.13 -21.50 -7.66
C GLY A 80 -5.75 -21.13 -8.23
N GLN A 81 -5.67 -20.30 -9.27
CA GLN A 81 -4.42 -19.76 -9.78
C GLN A 81 -4.05 -18.45 -9.07
N ALA A 82 -2.83 -18.39 -8.55
CA ALA A 82 -2.19 -17.16 -8.08
C ALA A 82 -0.69 -17.23 -8.43
N PRO A 83 -0.26 -16.77 -9.62
CA PRO A 83 1.16 -16.57 -9.90
C PRO A 83 1.79 -15.65 -8.84
N THR A 84 2.88 -16.13 -8.23
CA THR A 84 3.60 -15.42 -7.17
C THR A 84 5.08 -15.78 -7.25
N PHE A 85 5.96 -14.78 -7.21
CA PHE A 85 7.38 -14.96 -6.94
C PHE A 85 7.69 -14.46 -5.52
N THR A 86 8.52 -15.21 -4.81
CA THR A 86 9.06 -14.85 -3.50
C THR A 86 10.58 -14.85 -3.58
N SER A 87 11.22 -13.78 -3.13
CA SER A 87 12.67 -13.68 -3.18
C SER A 87 13.34 -14.67 -2.23
N THR A 88 14.51 -15.19 -2.63
CA THR A 88 15.31 -16.14 -1.85
C THR A 88 16.21 -15.45 -0.81
N LYS A 89 15.99 -14.16 -0.60
CA LYS A 89 16.83 -13.21 0.15
C LYS A 89 15.94 -12.11 0.72
N TYR A 90 16.41 -11.49 1.80
CA TYR A 90 15.74 -10.42 2.52
C TYR A 90 16.56 -9.13 2.40
N LEU A 91 15.91 -7.97 2.50
CA LEU A 91 16.57 -6.68 2.73
C LEU A 91 16.22 -6.16 4.13
N PHE A 92 17.07 -5.34 4.73
CA PHE A 92 16.80 -4.72 6.03
C PHE A 92 16.99 -3.21 5.95
N PHE A 93 15.88 -2.50 5.68
CA PHE A 93 15.86 -1.15 5.10
C PHE A 93 16.54 -1.10 3.71
N GLY A 94 16.12 -0.17 2.87
CA GLY A 94 16.49 -0.19 1.46
C GLY A 94 15.45 0.43 0.55
N THR A 95 15.63 0.18 -0.74
CA THR A 95 14.71 0.57 -1.81
C THR A 95 14.35 -0.66 -2.63
N VAL A 96 13.07 -0.87 -2.90
CA VAL A 96 12.60 -1.84 -3.90
C VAL A 96 11.80 -1.10 -4.95
N GLU A 97 12.24 -1.21 -6.20
CA GLU A 97 11.62 -0.60 -7.38
C GLU A 97 11.14 -1.70 -8.31
N VAL A 98 9.83 -1.84 -8.51
CA VAL A 98 9.24 -2.80 -9.43
C VAL A 98 8.67 -2.05 -10.61
N LYS A 99 9.10 -2.42 -11.83
CA LYS A 99 8.51 -1.91 -13.06
C LYS A 99 7.48 -2.90 -13.58
N MET A 100 6.21 -2.50 -13.57
CA MET A 100 5.09 -3.40 -13.92
C MET A 100 3.91 -2.66 -14.54
N ARG A 101 2.95 -3.44 -15.07
CA ARG A 101 1.57 -3.02 -15.36
C ARG A 101 0.57 -4.09 -14.92
N VAL A 102 -0.64 -3.66 -14.59
CA VAL A 102 -1.64 -4.38 -13.80
C VAL A 102 -2.44 -5.39 -14.61
N ALA A 103 -2.85 -6.50 -13.97
CA ALA A 103 -3.83 -7.41 -14.52
C ALA A 103 -5.23 -6.77 -14.56
N LYS A 104 -5.69 -6.39 -15.75
CA LYS A 104 -7.11 -6.02 -15.98
C LYS A 104 -8.04 -7.17 -15.61
N GLY A 105 -9.04 -6.88 -14.79
CA GLY A 105 -10.11 -7.82 -14.40
C GLY A 105 -10.71 -7.44 -13.04
N GLN A 106 -12.04 -7.25 -12.99
CA GLN A 106 -12.77 -7.13 -11.73
C GLN A 106 -12.51 -8.36 -10.86
N GLY A 107 -12.26 -8.21 -9.56
CA GLY A 107 -11.91 -9.32 -8.67
C GLY A 107 -10.49 -9.87 -8.81
N ILE A 108 -9.70 -9.38 -9.78
CA ILE A 108 -8.29 -9.74 -9.96
C ILE A 108 -7.43 -8.66 -9.30
N ILE A 109 -6.43 -9.11 -8.55
CA ILE A 109 -5.53 -8.25 -7.78
C ILE A 109 -4.11 -8.47 -8.27
N SER A 110 -3.36 -7.40 -8.52
CA SER A 110 -1.89 -7.45 -8.70
C SER A 110 -1.22 -6.91 -7.44
N THR A 111 -0.02 -7.38 -7.11
CA THR A 111 0.62 -7.12 -5.81
C THR A 111 2.11 -6.81 -5.91
N ILE A 112 2.61 -6.01 -4.97
CA ILE A 112 3.99 -6.02 -4.48
C ILE A 112 3.91 -6.01 -2.96
N VAL A 113 4.59 -6.95 -2.28
CA VAL A 113 4.60 -7.03 -0.82
C VAL A 113 6.03 -7.19 -0.32
N LEU A 114 6.40 -6.46 0.72
CA LEU A 114 7.54 -6.71 1.59
C LEU A 114 7.04 -7.33 2.88
N GLU A 115 7.46 -8.55 3.23
CA GLU A 115 6.97 -9.27 4.42
C GLU A 115 8.14 -9.84 5.22
N SER A 116 8.08 -9.75 6.55
CA SER A 116 9.09 -10.30 7.46
C SER A 116 8.63 -11.56 8.21
N ASP A 117 9.57 -12.31 8.79
CA ASP A 117 9.27 -13.50 9.58
C ASP A 117 8.43 -13.21 10.85
N VAL A 118 8.36 -11.94 11.28
CA VAL A 118 7.47 -11.52 12.39
C VAL A 118 6.11 -10.99 11.93
N LEU A 119 5.87 -10.90 10.61
CA LEU A 119 4.72 -10.26 9.97
C LEU A 119 4.67 -8.73 10.13
N ASP A 120 5.83 -8.07 10.12
CA ASP A 120 5.85 -6.69 9.60
C ASP A 120 5.63 -6.77 8.08
N GLU A 121 4.84 -5.85 7.52
CA GLU A 121 4.45 -5.87 6.10
C GLU A 121 4.36 -4.45 5.51
N ILE A 122 4.69 -4.32 4.22
CA ILE A 122 4.50 -3.11 3.41
C ILE A 122 4.06 -3.53 2.01
N ASP A 123 2.96 -2.97 1.51
CA ASP A 123 2.35 -3.43 0.25
C ASP A 123 2.00 -2.29 -0.74
N TRP A 124 1.74 -2.75 -1.97
CA TRP A 124 0.96 -2.11 -3.01
C TRP A 124 -0.03 -3.14 -3.60
N GLU A 125 -1.33 -2.89 -3.52
CA GLU A 125 -2.38 -3.73 -4.11
C GLU A 125 -3.13 -2.96 -5.21
N TRP A 126 -3.22 -3.53 -6.41
CA TRP A 126 -4.03 -2.97 -7.52
C TRP A 126 -5.28 -3.80 -7.76
N LEU A 127 -6.44 -3.15 -7.70
CA LEU A 127 -7.73 -3.76 -7.99
C LEU A 127 -8.01 -3.66 -9.49
N GLY A 128 -7.82 -4.74 -10.26
CA GLY A 128 -7.91 -4.75 -11.73
C GLY A 128 -9.28 -4.38 -12.34
N GLY A 129 -10.30 -4.14 -11.52
CA GLY A 129 -11.58 -3.54 -11.92
C GLY A 129 -11.55 -2.01 -12.04
N THR A 130 -10.56 -1.36 -11.42
CA THR A 130 -10.24 0.06 -11.48
C THR A 130 -8.98 0.25 -12.34
N ASN A 131 -8.84 1.38 -13.03
CA ASN A 131 -7.63 1.72 -13.79
C ASN A 131 -7.08 3.04 -13.28
N GLY A 132 -5.76 3.11 -13.09
CA GLY A 132 -5.06 4.32 -12.67
C GLY A 132 -5.21 4.64 -11.18
N GLU A 133 -5.38 3.63 -10.33
CA GLU A 133 -5.51 3.76 -8.88
C GLU A 133 -4.91 2.53 -8.19
N VAL A 134 -4.06 2.76 -7.19
CA VAL A 134 -3.41 1.71 -6.40
C VAL A 134 -3.67 1.93 -4.91
N GLN A 135 -3.92 0.86 -4.18
CA GLN A 135 -3.98 0.90 -2.72
C GLN A 135 -2.58 0.68 -2.14
N SER A 136 -2.24 1.46 -1.12
CA SER A 136 -1.05 1.26 -0.29
C SER A 136 -1.48 0.90 1.13
N ASN A 137 -0.84 -0.07 1.76
CA ASN A 137 -1.07 -0.43 3.15
C ASN A 137 0.23 -0.88 3.85
N TYR A 138 0.15 -1.13 5.15
CA TYR A 138 1.25 -1.68 5.95
C TYR A 138 0.74 -2.30 7.25
N PHE A 139 1.45 -3.29 7.76
CA PHE A 139 1.18 -3.93 9.05
C PHE A 139 2.47 -4.01 9.87
N SER A 140 2.33 -4.09 11.20
CA SER A 140 3.48 -4.37 12.08
C SER A 140 3.18 -5.58 12.95
N LYS A 141 4.13 -6.52 13.01
CA LYS A 141 4.09 -7.75 13.83
C LYS A 141 2.80 -8.59 13.70
N GLY A 142 2.11 -8.50 12.57
CA GLY A 142 0.83 -9.16 12.29
C GLY A 142 -0.37 -8.57 13.04
N ASP A 143 -0.33 -7.30 13.47
CA ASP A 143 -1.47 -6.66 14.12
C ASP A 143 -2.60 -6.34 13.13
N THR A 144 -3.51 -7.30 12.98
CA THR A 144 -4.75 -7.16 12.19
C THR A 144 -5.79 -6.19 12.78
N ALA A 145 -5.57 -5.59 13.97
CA ALA A 145 -6.53 -4.65 14.57
C ALA A 145 -6.69 -3.35 13.77
N THR A 146 -5.79 -3.08 12.82
CA THR A 146 -5.75 -1.89 11.98
C THR A 146 -6.35 -2.08 10.57
N TYR A 147 -6.87 -3.27 10.23
CA TYR A 147 -7.56 -3.53 8.95
C TYR A 147 -8.62 -2.48 8.63
N GLY A 148 -8.62 -1.96 7.41
CA GLY A 148 -9.60 -0.96 6.95
C GLY A 148 -9.40 0.43 7.57
N THR A 149 -8.23 0.72 8.14
CA THR A 149 -7.89 2.02 8.76
C THR A 149 -6.54 2.61 8.35
N LEU A 150 -5.69 1.85 7.62
CA LEU A 150 -4.34 2.25 7.23
C LEU A 150 -4.13 2.27 5.71
N GLU A 151 -5.06 1.70 4.96
CA GLU A 151 -5.17 1.69 3.52
C GLU A 151 -5.27 3.14 2.99
N GLN A 152 -4.52 3.46 1.94
CA GLN A 152 -4.65 4.75 1.23
C GLN A 152 -4.56 4.53 -0.27
N ASP A 153 -5.61 4.96 -0.97
CA ASP A 153 -5.73 4.89 -2.41
C ASP A 153 -4.97 6.07 -3.06
N ILE A 154 -4.17 5.76 -4.08
CA ILE A 154 -3.24 6.68 -4.74
C ILE A 154 -3.55 6.66 -6.24
N ALA A 155 -3.98 7.82 -6.76
CA ALA A 155 -4.21 8.01 -8.18
C ALA A 155 -2.88 8.03 -8.97
N ILE A 156 -2.80 7.21 -10.02
CA ILE A 156 -1.60 7.01 -10.83
C ILE A 156 -1.37 8.18 -11.81
N PRO A 157 -0.11 8.60 -12.04
CA PRO A 157 0.23 9.59 -13.08
C PRO A 157 -0.34 9.21 -14.46
N GLY A 158 -1.26 10.02 -14.97
CA GLY A 158 -1.90 9.80 -16.28
C GLY A 158 -3.20 8.97 -16.23
N GLY A 159 -3.50 8.28 -15.12
CA GLY A 159 -4.75 7.55 -14.92
C GLY A 159 -4.86 6.23 -15.68
N ASP A 160 -3.75 5.54 -15.91
CA ASP A 160 -3.70 4.22 -16.55
C ASP A 160 -2.52 3.40 -15.99
N ASP A 161 -2.79 2.32 -15.26
CA ASP A 161 -1.80 1.35 -14.77
C ASP A 161 -1.97 -0.05 -15.40
N ILE A 162 -3.03 -0.24 -16.18
CA ILE A 162 -3.32 -1.45 -16.92
C ILE A 162 -2.53 -1.51 -18.23
N ASP A 163 -2.63 -0.48 -19.08
CA ASP A 163 -2.00 -0.49 -20.41
C ASP A 163 -0.62 0.20 -20.45
N THR A 164 -0.27 0.96 -19.40
CA THR A 164 1.01 1.66 -19.24
C THR A 164 1.89 1.02 -18.16
N PHE A 165 3.21 0.90 -18.42
CA PHE A 165 4.19 0.47 -17.43
C PHE A 165 4.65 1.63 -16.55
N HIS A 166 4.47 1.50 -15.23
CA HIS A 166 4.97 2.42 -14.22
C HIS A 166 6.09 1.77 -13.39
N THR A 167 6.87 2.60 -12.70
CA THR A 167 7.86 2.16 -11.71
C THR A 167 7.36 2.47 -10.31
N TYR A 168 7.08 1.44 -9.53
CA TYR A 168 6.58 1.54 -8.17
C TYR A 168 7.70 1.30 -7.17
N THR A 169 7.95 2.29 -6.32
CA THR A 169 9.07 2.27 -5.36
C THR A 169 8.56 2.23 -3.94
N LEU A 170 9.08 1.30 -3.16
CA LEU A 170 9.06 1.30 -1.70
C LEU A 170 10.44 1.73 -1.21
N ASP A 171 10.55 2.94 -0.66
CA ASP A 171 11.78 3.50 -0.07
C ASP A 171 11.64 3.48 1.46
N TRP A 172 12.35 2.57 2.12
CA TRP A 172 12.12 2.14 3.48
C TRP A 172 13.38 2.32 4.34
N SER A 173 13.26 3.05 5.44
CA SER A 173 14.38 3.44 6.30
C SER A 173 13.99 3.38 7.78
N PRO A 174 14.95 3.41 8.74
CA PRO A 174 14.64 3.42 10.17
C PRO A 174 13.80 4.62 10.65
N THR A 175 13.63 5.66 9.83
CA THR A 175 12.94 6.91 10.18
C THR A 175 11.69 7.21 9.33
N GLN A 176 11.62 6.70 8.10
CA GLN A 176 10.47 6.88 7.22
C GLN A 176 10.36 5.79 6.14
N LEU A 177 9.11 5.53 5.73
CA LEU A 177 8.75 4.71 4.58
C LEU A 177 8.00 5.59 3.58
N GLN A 178 8.38 5.55 2.30
CA GLN A 178 7.72 6.26 1.22
C GLN A 178 7.27 5.32 0.10
N TRP A 179 6.02 5.48 -0.30
CA TRP A 179 5.44 4.88 -1.51
C TRP A 179 5.55 5.90 -2.66
N LYS A 180 6.22 5.53 -3.75
CA LYS A 180 6.46 6.41 -4.90
C LYS A 180 6.03 5.77 -6.22
N VAL A 181 5.52 6.58 -7.13
CA VAL A 181 5.23 6.20 -8.52
C VAL A 181 6.10 7.06 -9.44
N ASP A 182 6.85 6.43 -10.32
CA ASP A 182 7.82 7.06 -11.24
C ASP A 182 8.76 8.06 -10.53
N GLY A 183 9.27 7.66 -9.36
CA GLY A 183 10.14 8.45 -8.50
C GLY A 183 9.45 9.55 -7.69
N THR A 184 8.17 9.84 -7.92
CA THR A 184 7.39 10.85 -7.17
C THR A 184 6.72 10.20 -5.96
N ALA A 185 7.02 10.69 -4.74
CA ALA A 185 6.42 10.16 -3.52
C ALA A 185 4.97 10.64 -3.34
N TYR A 186 4.05 9.69 -3.10
CA TYR A 186 2.61 9.96 -2.91
C TYR A 186 2.16 9.79 -1.46
N ARG A 187 2.76 8.84 -0.73
CA ARG A 187 2.52 8.60 0.70
C ARG A 187 3.84 8.53 1.45
N THR A 188 3.82 8.95 2.72
CA THR A 188 4.97 8.81 3.62
C THR A 188 4.49 8.49 5.03
N LEU A 189 5.02 7.41 5.59
CA LEU A 189 4.85 7.00 6.98
C LEU A 189 6.15 7.30 7.72
N THR A 190 6.11 8.19 8.71
CA THR A 190 7.26 8.53 9.55
C THR A 190 7.25 7.69 10.81
N TYR A 191 8.41 7.14 11.22
CA TYR A 191 8.55 6.43 12.48
C TYR A 191 8.32 7.38 13.66
N ALA A 192 7.22 7.17 14.40
CA ALA A 192 6.80 8.04 15.49
C ALA A 192 7.44 7.70 16.87
N GLY A 193 8.43 6.80 16.91
CA GLY A 193 9.03 6.30 18.15
C GLY A 193 8.21 5.24 18.88
N ASN A 194 7.19 4.66 18.23
CA ASN A 194 6.45 3.49 18.70
C ASN A 194 6.73 2.29 17.79
N GLU A 195 7.35 1.26 18.36
CA GLU A 195 7.81 0.09 17.60
C GLU A 195 6.67 -0.78 17.07
N ASP A 196 5.48 -0.72 17.66
CA ASP A 196 4.32 -1.53 17.26
C ASP A 196 3.45 -0.87 16.16
N THR A 197 3.90 0.25 15.60
CA THR A 197 3.21 0.98 14.52
C THR A 197 4.13 1.31 13.35
N TYR A 198 5.22 0.55 13.16
CA TYR A 198 6.16 0.77 12.07
C TYR A 198 6.86 -0.52 11.61
N PRO A 199 6.76 -0.90 10.33
CA PRO A 199 7.44 -2.08 9.80
C PRO A 199 8.96 -1.89 9.85
N GLN A 200 9.69 -2.76 10.55
CA GLN A 200 11.05 -2.47 10.99
C GLN A 200 11.98 -3.67 11.12
N THR A 201 11.61 -4.82 10.57
CA THR A 201 12.40 -6.06 10.62
C THR A 201 12.61 -6.60 9.21
N PRO A 202 13.66 -7.41 8.95
CA PRO A 202 14.07 -7.77 7.59
C PRO A 202 12.96 -8.42 6.77
N MET A 203 12.81 -8.00 5.52
CA MET A 203 11.70 -8.40 4.65
C MET A 203 12.17 -9.12 3.39
N MET A 204 11.45 -10.17 3.00
CA MET A 204 11.51 -10.71 1.64
C MET A 204 10.60 -9.88 0.72
N VAL A 205 11.01 -9.71 -0.54
CA VAL A 205 10.14 -9.22 -1.62
C VAL A 205 9.27 -10.36 -2.14
N LYS A 206 7.96 -10.14 -2.17
CA LYS A 206 6.96 -10.95 -2.89
C LYS A 206 6.34 -10.08 -3.99
N ILE A 207 6.09 -10.66 -5.16
CA ILE A 207 5.25 -10.07 -6.22
C ILE A 207 4.24 -11.12 -6.67
N GLY A 208 3.01 -10.71 -7.02
CA GLY A 208 1.94 -11.67 -7.26
C GLY A 208 0.75 -11.14 -8.02
N THR A 209 -0.05 -12.05 -8.57
CA THR A 209 -1.37 -11.74 -9.10
C THR A 209 -2.29 -12.84 -8.65
N TRP A 210 -3.42 -12.47 -8.05
CA TRP A 210 -4.36 -13.41 -7.42
C TRP A 210 -5.81 -12.96 -7.64
N CYS A 211 -6.78 -13.81 -7.27
CA CYS A 211 -8.20 -13.49 -7.41
C CYS A 211 -8.84 -13.23 -6.03
N GLY A 212 -8.80 -11.99 -5.55
CA GLY A 212 -9.53 -11.57 -4.34
C GLY A 212 -11.04 -11.77 -4.47
N GLY A 213 -11.59 -11.58 -5.68
CA GLY A 213 -12.97 -11.87 -6.04
C GLY A 213 -13.35 -13.37 -6.01
N CYS A 214 -12.38 -14.25 -5.77
CA CYS A 214 -12.56 -15.70 -5.64
C CYS A 214 -12.42 -16.20 -4.18
N SER A 215 -12.20 -15.31 -3.21
CA SER A 215 -12.00 -15.68 -1.81
C SER A 215 -13.28 -16.23 -1.17
N ASP A 216 -13.13 -17.18 -0.24
CA ASP A 216 -14.23 -17.62 0.64
C ASP A 216 -14.63 -16.53 1.66
N ALA A 217 -13.77 -15.54 1.89
CA ALA A 217 -14.02 -14.41 2.79
C ALA A 217 -14.84 -13.29 2.08
N PRO A 218 -16.08 -13.00 2.49
CA PRO A 218 -16.93 -12.04 1.79
C PRO A 218 -16.40 -10.60 1.80
N GLY A 219 -15.55 -10.25 2.77
CA GLY A 219 -14.89 -8.95 2.86
C GLY A 219 -13.87 -8.76 1.73
N THR A 220 -12.98 -9.75 1.52
CA THR A 220 -12.01 -9.77 0.43
C THR A 220 -12.70 -9.72 -0.94
N VAL A 221 -13.80 -10.45 -1.12
CA VAL A 221 -14.59 -10.41 -2.37
C VAL A 221 -15.22 -9.03 -2.59
N ALA A 222 -15.73 -8.39 -1.54
CA ALA A 222 -16.31 -7.05 -1.64
C ALA A 222 -15.25 -5.97 -1.90
N TRP A 223 -14.10 -6.04 -1.22
CA TRP A 223 -12.93 -5.18 -1.43
C TRP A 223 -12.42 -5.27 -2.87
N ALA A 224 -12.21 -6.48 -3.39
CA ALA A 224 -11.77 -6.73 -4.77
C ALA A 224 -12.81 -6.33 -5.86
N GLY A 225 -13.94 -5.73 -5.47
CA GLY A 225 -14.99 -5.27 -6.38
C GLY A 225 -15.97 -6.36 -6.82
N GLY A 226 -15.89 -7.58 -6.29
CA GLY A 226 -16.71 -8.74 -6.66
C GLY A 226 -15.94 -9.80 -7.47
N ALA A 227 -16.66 -10.82 -7.94
CA ALA A 227 -16.05 -11.93 -8.68
C ALA A 227 -15.73 -11.57 -10.15
N PRO A 228 -14.66 -12.15 -10.74
CA PRO A 228 -14.29 -11.90 -12.13
C PRO A 228 -15.28 -12.46 -13.15
N ASP A 229 -15.44 -11.72 -14.25
CA ASP A 229 -16.05 -12.23 -15.49
C ASP A 229 -15.04 -13.13 -16.23
N TRP A 230 -15.10 -14.44 -15.95
CA TRP A 230 -14.26 -15.45 -16.58
C TRP A 230 -14.34 -15.51 -18.12
N SER A 231 -15.32 -14.86 -18.77
CA SER A 231 -15.32 -14.74 -20.23
C SER A 231 -14.29 -13.73 -20.77
N GLN A 232 -13.70 -12.91 -19.89
CA GLN A 232 -12.62 -11.96 -20.19
C GLN A 232 -11.21 -12.50 -19.86
N ALA A 233 -11.10 -13.71 -19.33
CA ALA A 233 -9.80 -14.36 -19.10
C ALA A 233 -9.11 -14.68 -20.45
N PRO A 234 -7.76 -14.69 -20.54
CA PRO A 234 -6.78 -14.55 -19.45
C PRO A 234 -6.62 -13.13 -18.90
N PHE A 235 -6.53 -13.01 -17.58
CA PHE A 235 -6.12 -11.79 -16.87
C PHE A 235 -4.61 -11.89 -16.63
N THR A 236 -3.81 -10.90 -17.03
CA THR A 236 -2.33 -10.98 -16.93
C THR A 236 -1.71 -9.67 -16.48
N ALA A 237 -0.97 -9.69 -15.37
CA ALA A 237 -0.04 -8.63 -15.00
C ALA A 237 1.33 -8.91 -15.62
N TYR A 238 2.12 -7.86 -15.84
CA TYR A 238 3.45 -7.98 -16.45
C TYR A 238 4.48 -7.34 -15.53
N TYR A 239 5.41 -8.13 -15.02
CA TYR A 239 6.52 -7.67 -14.17
C TYR A 239 7.78 -7.63 -15.02
N GLN A 240 8.22 -6.43 -15.41
CA GLN A 240 9.34 -6.24 -16.34
C GLN A 240 10.70 -6.38 -15.64
N SER A 241 10.86 -5.71 -14.50
CA SER A 241 12.12 -5.69 -13.76
C SER A 241 11.90 -5.35 -12.29
N ILE A 242 12.82 -5.80 -11.44
CA ILE A 242 12.93 -5.39 -10.04
C ILE A 242 14.36 -4.91 -9.78
N ASN A 243 14.50 -3.72 -9.20
CA ASN A 243 15.74 -3.25 -8.59
C ASN A 243 15.58 -3.30 -7.06
N ILE A 244 16.55 -3.87 -6.36
CA ILE A 244 16.59 -3.96 -4.90
C ILE A 244 17.92 -3.36 -4.44
N GLN A 245 17.88 -2.25 -3.74
CA GLN A 245 19.00 -1.75 -2.95
C GLN A 245 18.76 -2.11 -1.49
N ASP A 246 19.39 -3.18 -1.01
CA ASP A 246 19.43 -3.48 0.42
C ASP A 246 20.45 -2.57 1.11
N ASN A 247 20.01 -1.81 2.11
CA ASN A 247 20.86 -0.93 2.91
C ASN A 247 21.36 -1.61 4.20
N SER A 248 20.83 -2.78 4.58
CA SER A 248 21.23 -3.59 5.74
C SER A 248 21.41 -2.78 7.03
N ASN A 249 20.49 -1.85 7.30
CA ASN A 249 20.52 -0.87 8.39
C ASN A 249 21.87 -0.12 8.55
N GLY A 250 22.53 0.18 7.41
CA GLY A 250 23.84 0.85 7.34
C GLY A 250 25.05 -0.08 7.48
N VAL A 251 24.86 -1.40 7.60
CA VAL A 251 25.94 -2.38 7.75
C VAL A 251 26.34 -2.95 6.39
N ALA A 252 27.55 -2.61 5.93
CA ALA A 252 28.10 -3.14 4.68
C ALA A 252 28.42 -4.65 4.75
N ASN A 253 28.41 -5.32 3.59
CA ASN A 253 28.77 -6.74 3.43
C ASN A 253 27.91 -7.72 4.27
N ALA A 254 26.64 -7.40 4.48
CA ALA A 254 25.68 -8.29 5.15
C ALA A 254 25.51 -9.62 4.38
N VAL A 255 25.38 -10.71 5.15
CA VAL A 255 25.22 -12.09 4.63
C VAL A 255 23.95 -12.74 5.20
N THR A 256 23.65 -12.52 6.49
CA THR A 256 22.34 -12.87 7.07
C THR A 256 21.88 -11.84 8.10
N TYR A 257 20.60 -11.85 8.40
CA TYR A 257 20.01 -11.22 9.59
C TYR A 257 19.59 -12.27 10.61
N GLU A 258 19.64 -11.92 11.88
CA GLU A 258 19.40 -12.84 12.99
C GLU A 258 18.65 -12.08 14.08
N TYR A 259 17.44 -12.52 14.43
CA TYR A 259 16.69 -11.99 15.55
C TYR A 259 17.35 -12.48 16.86
N THR A 260 17.80 -11.56 17.72
CA THR A 260 18.49 -11.92 18.99
C THR A 260 17.53 -12.12 20.16
N ASP A 261 16.29 -11.69 20.02
CA ASP A 261 15.23 -11.80 21.03
C ASP A 261 13.83 -11.78 20.36
N GLN A 262 12.78 -11.84 21.18
CA GLN A 262 11.39 -11.98 20.74
C GLN A 262 10.63 -10.64 20.62
N THR A 263 11.32 -9.49 20.61
CA THR A 263 10.66 -8.17 20.54
C THR A 263 10.14 -7.81 19.15
N GLY A 264 10.88 -8.20 18.09
CA GLY A 264 10.64 -7.65 16.75
C GLY A 264 10.99 -6.17 16.62
N SER A 265 11.84 -5.63 17.50
CA SER A 265 12.46 -4.31 17.31
C SER A 265 13.57 -4.40 16.26
N MET A 266 13.80 -3.33 15.49
CA MET A 266 14.97 -3.18 14.62
C MET A 266 16.29 -3.31 15.40
N ALA A 267 16.28 -3.03 16.71
CA ALA A 267 17.44 -3.19 17.58
C ALA A 267 17.75 -4.65 17.97
N SER A 268 16.79 -5.57 17.79
CA SER A 268 16.97 -7.02 17.97
C SER A 268 17.61 -7.71 16.75
N ILE A 269 17.83 -6.97 15.65
CA ILE A 269 18.30 -7.55 14.39
C ILE A 269 19.83 -7.47 14.30
N LYS A 270 20.48 -8.60 14.54
CA LYS A 270 21.92 -8.78 14.35
C LYS A 270 22.22 -9.03 12.87
N VAL A 271 22.88 -8.06 12.24
CA VAL A 271 23.40 -8.19 10.87
C VAL A 271 24.74 -8.95 10.91
N ASN A 272 24.76 -10.19 10.43
CA ASN A 272 25.98 -10.97 10.28
C ASN A 272 26.65 -10.62 8.94
N THR A 273 27.92 -10.18 8.99
CA THR A 273 28.69 -9.81 7.80
C THR A 273 29.63 -10.91 7.34
N GLY A 274 30.01 -10.86 6.05
CA GLY A 274 31.11 -11.67 5.52
C GLY A 274 32.45 -11.26 6.15
N SER A 275 33.43 -12.17 6.15
CA SER A 275 34.79 -11.87 6.61
C SER A 275 35.56 -10.95 5.64
N GLY A 276 35.15 -9.69 5.57
CA GLY A 276 35.72 -8.63 4.73
C GLY A 276 35.37 -7.24 5.27
N SER A 277 36.38 -6.54 5.78
CA SER A 277 36.31 -5.25 6.50
C SER A 277 35.47 -5.22 7.79
N SER A 278 36.19 -5.24 8.91
CA SER A 278 35.69 -4.81 10.22
C SER A 278 35.78 -3.28 10.35
N ASP A 279 34.68 -2.56 10.13
CA ASP A 279 34.64 -1.09 10.27
C ASP A 279 33.63 -0.61 11.33
N THR A 280 34.07 -0.74 12.58
CA THR A 280 33.89 0.25 13.67
C THR A 280 32.50 0.88 13.87
N SER A 281 31.57 0.15 14.51
CA SER A 281 30.43 0.76 15.22
C SER A 281 30.89 1.45 16.53
N SER A 282 31.48 2.64 16.44
CA SER A 282 31.94 3.40 17.62
C SER A 282 30.78 4.12 18.34
N SER A 283 30.17 3.43 19.30
CA SER A 283 29.19 4.03 20.23
C SER A 283 29.83 5.12 21.09
N ALA A 284 29.52 6.39 20.82
CA ALA A 284 30.11 7.54 21.49
C ALA A 284 29.52 7.76 22.91
N SER A 285 30.04 7.04 23.90
CA SER A 285 29.72 7.32 25.31
C SER A 285 30.41 8.60 25.81
N SER A 286 29.72 9.39 26.62
CA SER A 286 30.16 10.70 27.05
C SER A 286 31.14 10.66 28.23
N SER A 287 32.15 11.52 28.20
CA SER A 287 33.04 11.80 29.34
C SER A 287 33.71 13.15 29.14
N ALA A 288 33.64 14.03 30.14
CA ALA A 288 34.20 15.37 30.08
C ALA A 288 35.39 15.52 31.04
N THR A 289 36.43 16.25 30.65
CA THR A 289 37.28 17.01 31.58
C THR A 289 38.07 18.10 30.87
N THR A 290 38.63 19.03 31.64
CA THR A 290 39.17 20.31 31.20
C THR A 290 40.70 20.30 30.98
N GLY A 291 41.18 21.17 30.08
CA GLY A 291 42.59 21.51 29.89
C GLY A 291 42.72 22.70 28.92
N SER A 292 43.65 23.64 29.15
CA SER A 292 43.55 24.98 28.55
C SER A 292 44.82 25.50 27.87
N SER A 293 44.58 26.32 26.83
CA SER A 293 45.35 27.52 26.44
C SER A 293 46.58 27.45 25.53
N ALA A 294 46.46 28.26 24.46
CA ALA A 294 47.45 29.20 23.91
C ALA A 294 48.47 28.77 22.84
N GLY A 295 48.50 29.54 21.73
CA GLY A 295 49.72 29.76 20.94
C GLY A 295 49.55 30.00 19.44
N GLY A 296 49.70 31.25 18.99
CA GLY A 296 50.17 31.59 17.63
C GLY A 296 49.13 31.73 16.51
N ALA A 297 49.04 32.94 15.93
CA ALA A 297 48.34 33.22 14.68
C ALA A 297 49.20 34.11 13.77
N GLN A 298 49.11 33.93 12.45
CA GLN A 298 49.38 34.90 11.36
C GLN A 298 48.63 34.40 10.10
N ASN A 299 47.75 35.20 9.48
CA ASN A 299 47.99 36.08 8.31
C ASN A 299 48.38 35.30 7.02
N THR A 300 47.83 35.53 5.82
CA THR A 300 46.96 36.60 5.25
C THR A 300 46.35 36.08 3.91
N ALA A 301 45.37 36.66 3.18
CA ALA A 301 44.59 37.90 3.23
C ALA A 301 43.26 37.75 2.41
N SER A 302 42.50 38.85 2.27
CA SER A 302 41.76 39.36 1.07
C SER A 302 41.02 38.43 0.07
N THR A 303 39.86 38.79 -0.51
CA THR A 303 39.16 40.10 -0.63
C THR A 303 37.66 40.03 -0.33
N LEU A 304 37.07 41.19 0.00
CA LEU A 304 35.64 41.41 0.27
C LEU A 304 34.87 41.79 -1.00
N SER A 305 33.57 41.45 -1.07
CA SER A 305 32.55 42.24 -1.77
C SER A 305 31.18 42.04 -1.10
N THR A 306 30.40 43.12 -0.97
CA THR A 306 29.28 43.21 -0.02
C THR A 306 28.01 43.73 -0.70
N VAL A 307 26.85 43.13 -0.43
CA VAL A 307 25.52 43.78 -0.59
C VAL A 307 24.51 43.31 0.46
N THR A 308 24.71 43.85 1.65
CA THR A 308 23.73 44.32 2.65
C THR A 308 22.21 44.12 2.38
N ALA A 309 21.57 43.34 3.28
CA ALA A 309 20.23 43.56 3.88
C ALA A 309 18.97 43.56 2.96
N SER A 310 17.74 43.33 3.45
CA SER A 310 17.24 43.52 4.83
C SER A 310 16.14 42.53 5.23
N GLY A 311 16.19 42.07 6.49
CA GLY A 311 15.08 41.40 7.18
C GLY A 311 15.08 41.82 8.64
N GLY A 312 14.01 42.49 9.10
CA GLY A 312 13.91 43.04 10.45
C GLY A 312 13.00 42.20 11.36
N ASN A 313 13.44 41.98 12.60
CA ASN A 313 12.64 41.40 13.69
C ASN A 313 11.37 42.27 13.96
N PHE A 314 10.28 41.79 14.60
CA PHE A 314 10.25 41.28 15.98
C PHE A 314 8.92 40.60 16.40
N ALA A 315 9.02 39.79 17.46
CA ALA A 315 8.04 39.58 18.55
C ALA A 315 6.66 38.94 18.27
N THR A 316 6.62 37.61 18.48
CA THR A 316 5.82 36.92 19.51
C THR A 316 4.73 37.69 20.29
N ALA A 317 3.48 37.18 20.30
CA ALA A 317 2.63 37.12 21.49
C ALA A 317 1.43 36.14 21.34
N THR A 318 1.02 35.52 22.46
CA THR A 318 -0.15 34.63 22.64
C THR A 318 -1.43 35.39 23.02
N GLY A 319 -2.63 34.84 22.77
CA GLY A 319 -3.85 35.30 23.45
C GLY A 319 -5.18 34.69 22.95
N ASN A 320 -6.11 34.38 23.86
CA ASN A 320 -7.45 33.85 23.55
C ASN A 320 -8.51 34.96 23.39
N ALA A 321 -9.65 34.62 22.76
CA ALA A 321 -10.87 35.44 22.66
C ALA A 321 -11.63 35.57 24.02
N PRO A 322 -12.75 36.34 24.20
CA PRO A 322 -14.05 36.01 23.56
C PRO A 322 -15.16 37.12 23.39
N ILE A 323 -16.32 36.71 22.83
CA ILE A 323 -17.73 37.22 22.84
C ILE A 323 -18.20 38.57 22.21
N GLY A 324 -19.21 38.47 21.30
CA GLY A 324 -20.47 39.29 21.28
C GLY A 324 -20.72 40.25 20.09
N GLN A 325 -21.95 40.51 19.61
CA GLN A 325 -23.27 39.80 19.69
C GLN A 325 -24.34 40.42 18.71
N VAL A 326 -25.23 39.61 18.09
CA VAL A 326 -26.49 39.96 17.33
C VAL A 326 -26.39 40.97 16.13
N THR A 327 -27.32 41.15 15.15
CA THR A 327 -28.67 40.63 14.77
C THR A 327 -28.79 40.37 13.24
N GLY A 328 -29.77 39.57 12.78
CA GLY A 328 -30.28 39.56 11.37
C GLY A 328 -31.47 40.52 11.15
N PRO A 329 -32.42 40.31 10.19
CA PRO A 329 -32.49 39.23 9.18
C PRO A 329 -33.04 39.60 7.75
N ALA A 330 -32.94 38.65 6.81
CA ALA A 330 -33.88 38.37 5.69
C ALA A 330 -34.03 39.37 4.48
N PRO A 331 -34.62 38.94 3.32
CA PRO A 331 -34.29 39.53 2.00
C PRO A 331 -35.47 40.05 1.14
N ALA A 332 -35.17 40.69 -0.01
CA ALA A 332 -36.14 41.00 -1.07
C ALA A 332 -35.56 41.00 -2.52
N THR A 333 -36.43 40.67 -3.47
CA THR A 333 -36.29 40.51 -4.94
C THR A 333 -36.04 41.79 -5.76
N GLY A 334 -35.51 41.72 -7.00
CA GLY A 334 -35.58 42.86 -7.96
C GLY A 334 -34.88 42.78 -9.34
N SER A 335 -35.48 42.08 -10.30
CA SER A 335 -35.33 42.01 -11.78
C SER A 335 -34.50 43.01 -12.65
N ASN A 336 -34.08 42.49 -13.83
CA ASN A 336 -33.81 43.15 -15.14
C ASN A 336 -32.54 44.03 -15.32
N SER A 337 -31.89 44.13 -16.49
CA SER A 337 -32.09 43.56 -17.86
C SER A 337 -30.78 42.86 -18.35
N THR A 338 -30.37 42.57 -19.61
CA THR A 338 -30.74 42.84 -21.05
C THR A 338 -29.96 41.78 -21.92
N ALA A 339 -29.95 41.60 -23.26
CA ALA A 339 -30.57 42.23 -24.44
C ALA A 339 -30.65 41.28 -25.68
N THR A 340 -31.55 41.62 -26.61
CA THR A 340 -31.48 41.68 -28.10
C THR A 340 -30.26 41.12 -28.89
N SER A 341 -30.36 40.52 -30.12
CA SER A 341 -31.39 39.74 -30.86
C SER A 341 -30.80 39.20 -32.22
N THR A 342 -31.67 38.65 -33.10
CA THR A 342 -31.46 38.10 -34.48
C THR A 342 -31.03 36.61 -34.59
N GLY A 343 -31.57 35.81 -35.53
CA GLY A 343 -32.76 36.00 -36.38
C GLY A 343 -32.99 34.93 -37.47
N ALA A 344 -34.27 34.57 -37.72
CA ALA A 344 -34.80 33.71 -38.81
C ALA A 344 -34.44 32.19 -38.81
N SER A 345 -35.26 31.26 -39.35
CA SER A 345 -36.72 31.20 -39.59
C SER A 345 -37.13 29.74 -39.93
N GLY A 346 -38.29 29.24 -39.46
CA GLY A 346 -38.70 27.84 -39.69
C GLY A 346 -40.15 27.48 -39.27
N LYS A 347 -41.11 27.70 -40.17
CA LYS A 347 -42.51 27.21 -40.15
C LYS A 347 -42.57 25.66 -40.24
N GLN A 348 -43.63 24.90 -39.92
CA GLN A 348 -44.98 25.09 -39.32
C GLN A 348 -45.51 23.66 -38.97
N THR A 349 -46.26 23.39 -37.88
CA THR A 349 -47.74 23.19 -37.87
C THR A 349 -48.15 22.40 -36.60
N SER A 350 -49.40 22.56 -36.15
CA SER A 350 -50.02 21.95 -34.97
C SER A 350 -50.57 20.52 -35.16
N THR A 351 -50.69 19.76 -34.07
CA THR A 351 -52.01 19.24 -33.61
C THR A 351 -51.99 18.79 -32.15
N THR A 352 -53.18 18.64 -31.55
CA THR A 352 -53.41 18.33 -30.13
C THR A 352 -54.03 16.94 -29.95
N THR A 353 -53.81 16.31 -28.79
CA THR A 353 -54.89 15.66 -27.99
C THR A 353 -54.39 15.28 -26.59
N SER A 354 -55.33 15.15 -25.64
CA SER A 354 -55.05 14.87 -24.24
C SER A 354 -56.04 13.85 -23.66
N ALA A 355 -55.54 12.88 -22.88
CA ALA A 355 -56.27 12.15 -21.84
C ALA A 355 -55.20 11.68 -20.82
N SER A 356 -55.21 12.01 -19.53
CA SER A 356 -56.27 12.19 -18.51
C SER A 356 -56.88 10.86 -18.04
N GLY A 357 -56.78 10.62 -16.71
CA GLY A 357 -57.06 9.33 -16.08
C GLY A 357 -56.75 9.36 -14.59
N SER A 358 -57.42 10.22 -13.84
CA SER A 358 -57.16 10.45 -12.41
C SER A 358 -57.75 9.34 -11.52
N ALA A 359 -57.08 9.08 -10.38
CA ALA A 359 -57.70 8.44 -9.21
C ALA A 359 -57.39 9.28 -7.96
N THR A 360 -58.40 9.59 -7.16
CA THR A 360 -58.36 10.63 -6.13
C THR A 360 -58.16 10.10 -4.71
N SER A 361 -57.12 10.62 -4.05
CA SER A 361 -57.08 11.16 -2.67
C SER A 361 -57.95 10.57 -1.54
N SER A 362 -57.34 10.41 -0.37
CA SER A 362 -57.95 10.86 0.89
C SER A 362 -56.87 11.37 1.86
N VAL A 363 -57.25 12.24 2.80
CA VAL A 363 -56.34 12.88 3.78
C VAL A 363 -56.97 12.80 5.17
N VAL A 364 -56.19 12.35 6.16
CA VAL A 364 -56.42 12.64 7.58
C VAL A 364 -55.07 12.96 8.22
N GLN A 365 -55.03 13.98 9.07
CA GLN A 365 -53.84 14.47 9.77
C GLN A 365 -54.07 14.39 11.29
N GLY A 366 -53.09 13.92 12.06
CA GLY A 366 -53.13 14.07 13.52
C GLY A 366 -52.20 13.15 14.30
N GLY A 367 -51.65 13.67 15.41
CA GLY A 367 -50.91 12.89 16.41
C GLY A 367 -49.40 12.85 16.19
N ALA A 368 -48.64 13.35 17.16
CA ALA A 368 -47.18 13.21 17.21
C ALA A 368 -46.79 12.33 18.39
N GLN A 369 -45.67 11.60 18.29
CA GLN A 369 -44.64 11.64 19.33
C GLN A 369 -43.28 11.14 18.84
N LYS A 370 -42.25 11.28 19.69
CA LYS A 370 -40.85 11.03 19.38
C LYS A 370 -40.55 9.52 19.32
N GLY A 371 -39.78 9.11 18.33
CA GLY A 371 -39.10 7.82 18.29
C GLY A 371 -37.78 7.95 17.52
N ALA A 372 -36.67 8.16 18.22
CA ALA A 372 -35.36 8.25 17.60
C ALA A 372 -34.83 6.84 17.31
N VAL A 373 -34.86 6.42 16.06
CA VAL A 373 -34.22 5.18 15.60
C VAL A 373 -32.81 5.50 15.17
N ASN A 374 -31.88 5.50 16.13
CA ASN A 374 -30.46 5.36 15.80
C ASN A 374 -30.27 3.96 15.21
N LEU A 375 -30.11 3.86 13.88
CA LEU A 375 -29.73 2.60 13.24
C LEU A 375 -28.24 2.36 13.45
N ALA A 376 -27.89 1.96 14.67
CA ALA A 376 -26.53 1.62 15.05
C ALA A 376 -26.09 0.36 14.30
N PHE A 377 -25.18 0.51 13.35
CA PHE A 377 -24.42 -0.61 12.79
C PHE A 377 -23.48 -1.15 13.88
N LEU A 378 -24.00 -2.10 14.66
CA LEU A 378 -23.29 -2.83 15.70
C LEU A 378 -23.09 -4.28 15.25
N GLY A 379 -21.83 -4.70 15.12
CA GLY A 379 -21.47 -6.12 15.03
C GLY A 379 -21.39 -6.69 13.61
N ALA A 380 -20.30 -6.37 12.91
CA ALA A 380 -19.74 -7.21 11.84
C ALA A 380 -18.28 -7.60 12.16
N GLY A 381 -17.97 -7.77 13.45
CA GLY A 381 -16.64 -8.13 13.93
C GLY A 381 -16.31 -9.61 13.71
N MET A 382 -16.16 -10.01 12.46
CA MET A 382 -15.58 -11.30 12.04
C MET A 382 -15.16 -11.25 10.57
N PHE A 383 -14.04 -10.56 10.30
CA PHE A 383 -13.22 -10.85 9.13
C PHE A 383 -12.01 -11.63 9.62
N ALA A 384 -11.86 -12.86 9.11
CA ALA A 384 -10.87 -13.82 9.55
C ALA A 384 -9.80 -13.97 8.46
N LEU A 385 -8.58 -14.34 8.90
CA LEU A 385 -7.39 -14.48 8.08
C LEU A 385 -7.66 -15.25 6.79
N LEU A 386 -7.41 -14.58 5.67
CA LEU A 386 -7.20 -15.12 4.33
C LEU A 386 -6.64 -13.96 3.49
N PHE A 387 -5.32 -13.88 3.40
CA PHE A 387 -4.55 -12.83 2.69
C PHE A 387 -4.55 -11.43 3.35
N VAL A 388 -4.40 -11.37 4.68
CA VAL A 388 -3.19 -10.83 5.39
C VAL A 388 -3.01 -11.69 6.66
#